data_AF-A0A085Z1K2-F1
#
_entry.id   AF-A0A085Z1K2-F1
#
_cell.length_a   1.000
_cell.length_b   1.000
_cell.length_c   1.000
_cell.angle_alpha   90.00
_cell.angle_beta   90.00
_cell.angle_gamma   90.00
#
_symmetry.space_group_name_H-M   'P 1'
#
loop_
_entity.id
_entity.type
_entity.pdbx_description
1 polymer ?
#
loop_
_entity_poly.entity_id
_entity_poly.type
_entity_poly.pdbx_seq_one_letter_code
_entity_poly.pdbx_strand_id
1 'polypeptide(L)'
;MAADIISASDSDTNASTEQDLINKLDIFRNAVHSLPRRDTQVTTYTYDPLIGVTSITPPSGIREVYLYDTANRLKEIRENNALGKVLKEFKYNYKP
;
A
#
# COMPACT_ATOMS: atom_id res chain seq x y z
N MET A 1 18.28 1.65 6.68
CA MET A 1 16.93 2.23 6.49
C MET A 1 16.59 2.40 5.02
N ALA A 2 17.21 3.32 4.28
CA ALA A 2 16.90 3.48 2.84
C ALA A 2 17.30 2.24 2.01
N ALA A 3 18.50 1.69 2.24
CA ALA A 3 18.97 0.48 1.55
C ALA A 3 18.06 -0.74 1.77
N ASP A 4 17.49 -0.89 2.97
CA ASP A 4 16.60 -2.01 3.30
C ASP A 4 15.27 -1.91 2.56
N ILE A 5 14.73 -0.69 2.40
CA ILE A 5 13.51 -0.43 1.62
C ILE A 5 13.76 -0.72 0.14
N ILE A 6 14.89 -0.25 -0.40
CA ILE A 6 15.27 -0.50 -1.79
C ILE A 6 15.37 -2.00 -2.05
N SER A 7 16.10 -2.73 -1.21
CA SER A 7 16.25 -4.18 -1.36
C SER A 7 14.93 -4.94 -1.25
N ALA A 8 14.03 -4.53 -0.34
CA ALA A 8 12.70 -5.12 -0.22
C ALA A 8 11.84 -4.82 -1.46
N SER A 9 11.94 -3.60 -2.00
CA SER A 9 11.25 -3.20 -3.23
C SER A 9 11.73 -3.98 -4.45
N ASP A 10 13.05 -4.19 -4.58
CA ASP A 10 13.62 -4.96 -5.69
C ASP A 10 13.24 -6.46 -5.63
N SER A 11 12.94 -6.95 -4.43
CA SER A 11 12.52 -8.34 -4.19
C SER A 11 10.99 -8.52 -4.25
N ASP A 12 10.24 -7.44 -4.44
CA ASP A 12 8.79 -7.48 -4.40
C ASP A 12 8.20 -8.10 -5.68
N THR A 13 7.60 -9.27 -5.53
CA THR A 13 7.05 -10.07 -6.63
C THR A 13 5.68 -10.67 -6.32
N ASN A 14 5.22 -10.59 -5.07
CA ASN A 14 3.99 -11.20 -4.59
C ASN A 14 3.55 -10.59 -3.25
N ALA A 15 2.34 -10.92 -2.79
CA ALA A 15 1.78 -10.39 -1.56
C ALA A 15 2.64 -10.60 -0.29
N SER A 16 3.44 -11.68 -0.22
CA SER A 16 4.31 -11.92 0.95
C SER A 16 5.54 -11.02 0.94
N THR A 17 6.15 -10.80 -0.22
CA THR A 17 7.30 -9.89 -0.36
C THR A 17 6.86 -8.44 -0.25
N GLU A 18 5.66 -8.13 -0.75
CA GLU A 18 5.05 -6.82 -0.60
C GLU A 18 4.80 -6.51 0.88
N GLN A 19 4.34 -7.49 1.66
CA GLN A 19 4.17 -7.31 3.10
C GLN A 19 5.50 -7.00 3.80
N ASP A 20 6.63 -7.56 3.36
CA ASP A 20 7.95 -7.19 3.90
C ASP A 20 8.31 -5.75 3.53
N LEU A 21 8.14 -5.35 2.26
CA LEU A 21 8.34 -3.96 1.82
C LEU A 21 7.48 -2.99 2.65
N ILE A 22 6.21 -3.29 2.83
CA ILE A 22 5.27 -2.54 3.66
C ILE A 22 5.80 -2.38 5.09
N ASN A 23 6.30 -3.46 5.71
CA ASN A 23 6.84 -3.40 7.07
C ASN A 23 8.06 -2.46 7.14
N LYS A 24 8.96 -2.48 6.15
CA LYS A 24 10.11 -1.56 6.09
C LYS A 24 9.68 -0.10 5.91
N LEU A 25 8.66 0.14 5.09
CA LEU A 25 8.07 1.46 4.88
C LEU A 25 7.43 2.00 6.17
N ASP A 26 6.74 1.15 6.93
CA ASP A 26 6.13 1.52 8.22
C ASP A 26 7.19 1.89 9.27
N ILE A 27 8.29 1.14 9.34
CA ILE A 27 9.43 1.47 10.21
C ILE A 27 9.98 2.86 9.87
N PHE A 28 10.18 3.15 8.58
CA PHE A 28 10.67 4.46 8.14
C PHE A 28 9.68 5.59 8.45
N ARG A 29 8.40 5.41 8.12
CA ARG A 29 7.35 6.40 8.40
C ARG A 29 7.27 6.72 9.89
N ASN A 30 7.26 5.70 10.75
CA ASN A 30 7.22 5.87 12.21
C ASN A 30 8.48 6.56 12.74
N ALA A 31 9.66 6.23 12.21
CA ALA A 31 10.91 6.87 12.61
C ALA A 31 10.97 8.35 12.22
N VAL A 32 10.43 8.73 11.05
CA VAL A 32 10.34 10.14 10.65
C VAL A 32 9.32 10.88 11.52
N HIS A 33 8.18 10.25 11.82
CA HIS A 33 7.13 10.83 12.65
C HIS A 33 7.56 11.07 14.10
N SER A 34 8.52 10.29 14.62
CA SER A 34 9.01 10.43 16.00
C SER A 34 10.10 11.49 16.17
N LEU A 35 10.57 12.15 15.10
CA LEU A 35 11.62 13.15 15.18
C LEU A 35 11.11 14.45 15.85
N PRO A 36 11.79 14.94 16.92
CA PRO A 36 11.39 16.19 17.56
C PRO A 36 11.55 17.38 16.60
N ARG A 37 10.57 18.30 16.64
CA ARG A 37 10.51 19.56 15.87
C ARG A 37 10.34 19.44 14.36
N ARG A 38 9.80 18.31 13.88
CA ARG A 38 9.39 18.19 12.48
C ARG A 38 7.97 17.64 12.38
N ASP A 39 7.05 18.48 11.91
CA ASP A 39 5.73 18.05 11.43
C ASP A 39 5.85 17.39 10.05
N THR A 40 6.84 16.50 9.87
CA THR A 40 7.06 15.82 8.60
C THR A 40 6.00 14.76 8.43
N GLN A 41 5.20 14.91 7.37
CA GLN A 41 4.21 13.95 6.96
C GLN A 41 4.78 13.06 5.85
N VAL A 42 4.74 11.75 6.06
CA VAL A 42 5.20 10.76 5.08
C VAL A 42 4.01 9.92 4.66
N THR A 43 3.78 9.86 3.34
CA THR A 43 2.83 8.92 2.73
C THR A 43 3.63 7.89 1.94
N THR A 44 3.33 6.61 2.12
CA THR A 44 4.00 5.53 1.40
C THR A 44 3.03 4.84 0.44
N TYR A 45 3.56 4.35 -0.67
CA TYR A 45 2.83 3.70 -1.74
C TYR A 45 3.54 2.41 -2.12
N THR A 46 2.78 1.35 -2.36
CA THR A 46 3.23 0.15 -3.08
C THR A 46 2.38 0.00 -4.34
N TYR A 47 2.95 -0.60 -5.39
CA TYR A 47 2.24 -0.79 -6.65
C TYR A 47 2.75 -2.00 -7.42
N ASP A 48 1.84 -2.64 -8.13
CA ASP A 48 2.14 -3.67 -9.11
C ASP A 48 2.27 -3.04 -10.50
N PRO A 49 3.38 -3.27 -11.23
CA PRO A 49 3.54 -2.78 -12.59
C PRO A 49 2.39 -3.23 -13.49
N LEU A 50 1.87 -2.30 -14.30
CA LEU A 50 0.75 -2.51 -15.25
C LEU A 50 -0.61 -2.84 -14.61
N ILE A 51 -0.72 -2.90 -13.28
CA ILE A 51 -1.99 -3.12 -12.55
C ILE A 51 -2.39 -1.82 -11.85
N GLY A 52 -1.53 -1.32 -10.95
CA GLY A 52 -1.76 -0.09 -10.21
C GLY A 52 -1.29 -0.16 -8.76
N VAL A 53 -1.67 0.85 -7.99
CA VAL A 53 -1.34 0.98 -6.57
C VAL A 53 -2.02 -0.14 -5.78
N THR A 54 -1.27 -0.82 -4.93
CA THR A 54 -1.72 -1.95 -4.10
C THR A 54 -1.94 -1.52 -2.65
N SER A 55 -1.13 -0.58 -2.14
CA SER A 55 -1.37 0.05 -0.85
C SER A 55 -0.97 1.52 -0.78
N ILE A 56 -1.71 2.29 0.01
CA ILE A 56 -1.38 3.66 0.39
C ILE A 56 -1.42 3.77 1.91
N THR A 57 -0.36 4.27 2.53
CA THR A 57 -0.34 4.57 3.97
C THR A 57 -0.11 6.05 4.18
N PRO A 58 -1.17 6.82 4.52
CA PRO A 58 -1.06 8.22 4.88
C PRO A 58 -0.26 8.42 6.18
N PRO A 59 0.06 9.68 6.55
CA PRO A 59 0.73 10.00 7.80
C PRO A 59 -0.04 9.54 9.04
N SER A 60 -1.36 9.39 8.94
CA SER A 60 -2.23 8.86 10.00
C SER A 60 -1.95 7.39 10.34
N GLY A 61 -1.30 6.65 9.45
CA GLY A 61 -1.00 5.22 9.60
C GLY A 61 -2.17 4.29 9.25
N ILE A 62 -3.36 4.80 8.94
CA ILE A 62 -4.49 3.98 8.50
C ILE A 62 -4.31 3.65 7.01
N ARG A 63 -3.95 2.40 6.71
CA ARG A 63 -3.63 1.97 5.34
C ARG A 63 -4.88 1.70 4.52
N GLU A 64 -4.86 2.14 3.28
CA GLU A 64 -5.79 1.72 2.24
C GLU A 64 -5.14 0.63 1.40
N VAL A 65 -5.86 -0.47 1.16
CA VAL A 65 -5.44 -1.62 0.34
C VAL A 65 -6.36 -1.72 -0.86
N TYR A 66 -5.77 -1.73 -2.04
CA TYR A 66 -6.46 -1.68 -3.32
C TYR A 66 -6.46 -3.06 -3.94
N LEU A 67 -7.65 -3.60 -4.15
CA LEU A 67 -7.86 -4.94 -4.69
C LEU A 67 -8.42 -4.86 -6.10
N TYR A 68 -7.81 -5.62 -7.00
CA TYR A 68 -8.15 -5.63 -8.42
C TYR A 68 -8.89 -6.92 -8.80
N ASP A 69 -9.73 -6.84 -9.83
CA ASP A 69 -10.29 -8.02 -10.46
C ASP A 69 -9.32 -8.67 -11.46
N THR A 70 -9.71 -9.80 -12.06
CA THR A 70 -8.89 -10.54 -13.03
C THR A 70 -8.62 -9.78 -14.34
N ALA A 71 -9.27 -8.63 -14.55
CA ALA A 71 -9.05 -7.73 -15.68
C ALA A 71 -8.22 -6.50 -15.29
N ASN A 72 -7.53 -6.54 -14.14
CA ASN A 72 -6.73 -5.43 -13.58
C ASN A 72 -7.52 -4.14 -13.36
N ARG A 73 -8.83 -4.25 -13.08
CA ARG A 73 -9.66 -3.09 -12.71
C ARG A 73 -9.84 -3.04 -11.20
N LEU A 74 -9.83 -1.84 -10.64
CA LEU A 74 -10.08 -1.64 -9.22
C LEU A 74 -11.44 -2.20 -8.84
N LYS A 75 -11.47 -3.18 -7.94
CA LYS A 75 -12.68 -3.87 -7.47
C LYS A 75 -13.08 -3.37 -6.09
N GLU A 76 -12.14 -3.29 -5.17
CA GLU A 76 -12.40 -2.90 -3.78
C GLU A 76 -11.24 -2.07 -3.22
N ILE A 77 -11.55 -1.17 -2.28
CA ILE A 77 -10.57 -0.55 -1.40
C ILE A 77 -10.93 -0.97 0.02
N ARG A 78 -9.96 -1.50 0.76
CA ARG A 78 -10.12 -2.01 2.13
C ARG A 78 -9.18 -1.33 3.11
N GLU A 79 -9.54 -1.34 4.38
CA GLU A 79 -8.75 -0.77 5.47
C GLU A 79 -7.72 -1.80 6.01
N ASN A 80 -6.48 -1.37 6.22
CA ASN A 80 -5.34 -2.09 6.82
C ASN A 80 -4.80 -3.30 6.07
N ASN A 81 -5.64 -4.18 5.56
CA ASN A 81 -5.24 -5.38 4.83
C ASN A 81 -6.33 -5.87 3.86
N ALA A 82 -6.01 -6.86 3.03
CA ALA A 82 -6.92 -7.42 2.03
C ALA A 82 -8.17 -8.11 2.64
N LEU A 83 -8.18 -8.44 3.93
CA LEU A 83 -9.32 -9.02 4.66
C LEU A 83 -10.03 -7.99 5.55
N GLY A 84 -9.58 -6.73 5.54
CA GLY A 84 -10.11 -5.67 6.39
C GLY A 84 -11.46 -5.13 5.91
N LYS A 85 -11.91 -4.07 6.58
CA LYS A 85 -13.19 -3.42 6.30
C LYS A 85 -13.20 -2.87 4.87
N VAL A 86 -14.27 -3.15 4.12
CA VAL A 86 -14.50 -2.53 2.80
C VAL A 86 -14.79 -1.04 2.99
N LEU A 87 -13.96 -0.20 2.39
CA LEU A 87 -14.12 1.24 2.33
C LEU A 87 -14.89 1.65 1.06
N LYS A 88 -14.57 1.03 -0.08
CA LYS A 88 -15.22 1.28 -1.37
C LYS A 88 -15.29 -0.02 -2.18
N GLU A 89 -16.35 -0.19 -2.96
CA GLU A 89 -16.55 -1.30 -3.89
C GLU A 89 -16.95 -0.75 -5.27
N PHE A 90 -16.44 -1.36 -6.33
CA PHE A 90 -16.68 -0.97 -7.72
C PHE A 90 -17.27 -2.16 -8.50
N LYS A 91 -18.38 -1.91 -9.20
CA LYS A 91 -19.06 -2.91 -10.04
C LYS A 91 -19.14 -2.43 -11.47
N TYR A 92 -18.63 -3.24 -12.40
CA TYR A 92 -18.58 -2.92 -13.82
C TYR A 92 -19.63 -3.74 -14.58
N ASN A 93 -20.62 -3.06 -15.17
CA ASN A 93 -21.69 -3.69 -15.95
C ASN A 93 -21.53 -3.34 -17.43
N TYR A 94 -21.06 -4.29 -18.23
CA TYR A 94 -20.94 -4.13 -19.68
C TYR A 94 -22.20 -4.61 -20.36
N LYS A 95 -22.59 -3.91 -21.43
CA LYS A 95 -23.54 -4.46 -22.38
C LYS A 95 -22.80 -5.47 -23.27
N PRO A 96 -23.39 -6.65 -23.52
CA PRO A 96 -22.87 -7.60 -24.51
C PRO A 96 -22.75 -6.97 -25.90
#